data_AF-A0A9D6NJT8-F1
#
_entry.id   AF-A0A9D6NJT8-F1
#
_cell.length_a   1.000
_cell.length_b   1.000
_cell.length_c   1.000
_cell.angle_alpha   90.00
_cell.angle_beta   90.00
_cell.angle_gamma   90.00
#
_symmetry.space_group_name_H-M   'P 1'
#
loop_
_entity.id
_entity.type
_entity.pdbx_description
1 polymer ?
#
loop_
_entity_poly.entity_id
_entity_poly.type
_entity_poly.pdbx_seq_one_letter_code
_entity_poly.pdbx_strand_id
1 'polypeptide(L)' 'MSLRKGVLKSFNSGNYTATVQLTSSYKVYLEGITVGRNIPAAEMTVGRKVALVFFDEHNAKEAVVVAVYT' A
#
# COMPACT_ATOMS: atom_id res chain seq x y z
N MET A 1 -2.20 4.04 -15.59
CA MET A 1 -1.56 4.32 -14.30
C MET A 1 -2.56 5.09 -13.45
N SER A 2 -2.98 4.52 -12.32
CA SER A 2 -3.97 5.14 -11.44
C SER A 2 -3.46 5.28 -10.01
N LEU A 3 -3.94 6.31 -9.32
CA LEU A 3 -3.71 6.50 -7.89
C LEU A 3 -4.93 6.03 -7.11
N ARG A 4 -4.72 5.24 -6.06
CA ARG A 4 -5.78 4.83 -5.13
C ARG A 4 -5.37 5.08 -3.68
N LYS A 5 -6.38 5.33 -2.85
CA LYS A 5 -6.22 5.41 -1.39
C LYS A 5 -6.50 4.04 -0.75
N GLY A 6 -5.74 3.74 0.30
CA GLY A 6 -5.95 2.55 1.10
C GLY A 6 -5.61 2.78 2.57
N VAL A 7 -5.85 1.75 3.38
CA VAL A 7 -5.49 1.69 4.79
C VAL A 7 -4.49 0.57 4.97
N LEU A 8 -3.36 0.88 5.60
CA LEU A 8 -2.33 -0.10 5.89
C LEU A 8 -2.85 -1.11 6.93
N LYS A 9 -2.75 -2.41 6.62
CA LYS A 9 -3.17 -3.51 7.50
C LYS A 9 -2.01 -4.26 8.10
N SER A 10 -0.93 -4.43 7.35
CA SER A 10 0.33 -4.99 7.86
C SER A 10 1.50 -4.49 7.02
N PHE A 11 2.70 -4.50 7.60
CA PHE A 11 3.94 -4.15 6.93
C PHE A 11 5.04 -5.12 7.38
N ASN A 12 5.82 -5.60 6.41
CA ASN A 12 7.01 -6.40 6.62
C ASN A 12 8.24 -5.58 6.21
N SER A 13 9.03 -5.17 7.21
CA SER A 13 10.24 -4.37 7.01
C SER A 13 11.41 -5.15 6.41
N GLY A 14 11.43 -6.49 6.54
CA GLY A 14 12.47 -7.33 5.93
C GLY A 14 12.36 -7.37 4.41
N ASN A 15 11.14 -7.53 3.90
CA ASN A 15 10.88 -7.64 2.47
C ASN A 15 10.37 -6.32 1.84
N TYR A 16 10.12 -5.30 2.66
CA TYR A 16 9.51 -4.03 2.24
C TYR A 16 8.17 -4.21 1.51
N THR A 17 7.34 -5.09 2.05
CA THR A 17 6.00 -5.39 1.54
C THR A 17 4.93 -5.05 2.54
N ALA A 18 3.74 -4.74 2.06
CA ALA A 18 2.60 -4.35 2.87
C ALA A 18 1.32 -5.07 2.44
N THR A 19 0.41 -5.21 3.40
CA THR A 19 -0.99 -5.52 3.11
C THR A 19 -1.81 -4.25 3.24
N VAL A 20 -2.58 -3.91 2.21
CA VAL A 20 -3.35 -2.67 2.16
C VAL A 20 -4.80 -2.97 1.81
N GLN A 21 -5.73 -2.41 2.58
CA GLN A 21 -7.16 -2.45 2.27
C GLN A 21 -7.52 -1.22 1.43
N LEU A 22 -8.08 -1.40 0.23
CA LEU A 22 -8.50 -0.26 -0.60
C LEU A 22 -9.73 0.43 0.01
N THR A 23 -9.71 1.76 0.10
CA THR A 23 -10.87 2.49 0.68
C THR A 23 -12.07 2.50 -0.26
N SER A 24 -11.88 2.31 -1.56
CA SER A 24 -12.98 2.22 -2.53
C SER A 24 -13.74 0.89 -2.46
N SER A 25 -13.18 -0.13 -1.82
CA SER A 25 -13.83 -1.43 -1.63
C SER A 25 -13.40 -2.07 -0.32
N TYR A 26 -14.30 -2.06 0.67
CA TYR A 26 -14.05 -2.59 2.00
C TYR A 26 -13.67 -4.08 2.04
N LYS A 27 -13.88 -4.85 0.96
CA LYS A 27 -13.57 -6.29 0.90
C LYS A 27 -12.28 -6.64 0.16
N VAL A 28 -11.58 -5.67 -0.45
CA VAL A 28 -10.38 -5.96 -1.24
C VAL A 28 -9.12 -5.66 -0.42
N TYR A 29 -8.39 -6.73 -0.09
CA TYR A 29 -7.06 -6.67 0.48
C TYR A 29 -6.03 -6.92 -0.62
N LEU A 30 -5.04 -6.04 -0.69
CA LEU A 30 -3.88 -6.18 -1.54
C LEU A 30 -2.74 -6.65 -0.67
N GLU A 31 -2.33 -7.90 -0.84
CA GLU A 31 -1.29 -8.54 -0.06
C GLU A 31 0.03 -8.55 -0.81
N GLY A 32 1.14 -8.45 -0.07
CA GLY A 32 2.48 -8.53 -0.65
C GLY A 32 2.83 -7.35 -1.57
N ILE A 33 2.18 -6.19 -1.39
CA ILE A 33 2.40 -5.01 -2.22
C ILE A 33 3.72 -4.34 -1.84
N THR A 34 4.51 -3.98 -2.84
CA THR A 34 5.80 -3.32 -2.65
C THR A 34 5.62 -1.93 -2.03
N VAL A 35 6.49 -1.59 -1.09
CA VAL A 35 6.54 -0.26 -0.47
C VAL A 35 7.75 0.49 -1.03
N GLY A 36 7.57 1.76 -1.37
CA GLY A 36 8.67 2.63 -1.78
C GLY A 36 9.75 2.69 -0.70
N ARG A 37 11.01 2.43 -1.06
CA ARG A 37 12.15 2.43 -0.13
C ARG A 37 12.50 3.81 0.43
N ASN A 38 11.87 4.86 -0.10
CA ASN A 38 11.94 6.21 0.42
C ASN A 38 11.06 6.43 1.67
N ILE A 39 10.13 5.51 1.97
CA ILE A 39 9.25 5.61 3.14
C ILE A 39 9.93 4.91 4.32
N PRO A 40 10.22 5.62 5.42
CA PRO A 40 10.80 5.01 6.61
C PRO A 40 9.86 3.94 7.19
N ALA A 41 10.44 2.83 7.66
CA ALA A 41 9.69 1.75 8.30
C ALA A 41 8.84 2.22 9.50
N ALA A 42 9.32 3.24 10.23
CA ALA A 42 8.58 3.84 11.35
C ALA A 42 7.27 4.50 10.93
N GLU A 43 7.15 4.96 9.68
CA GLU A 43 5.93 5.58 9.16
C GLU A 43 4.87 4.55 8.78
N MET A 44 5.26 3.29 8.56
CA MET A 44 4.39 2.19 8.13
C MET A 44 3.61 1.57 9.32
N THR A 45 2.91 2.43 10.06
CA THR A 45 2.06 2.03 11.19
C THR A 45 0.68 1.57 10.70
N VAL A 46 0.23 0.41 11.17
CA VAL A 46 -1.08 -0.16 10.85
C VAL A 46 -2.22 0.83 11.16
N GLY A 47 -3.21 0.90 10.28
CA GLY A 47 -4.35 1.81 10.38
C GLY A 47 -4.16 3.16 9.70
N ARG A 48 -2.93 3.54 9.33
CA ARG A 48 -2.68 4.77 8.58
C ARG A 48 -3.19 4.70 7.15
N LYS A 49 -3.56 5.86 6.61
CA LYS A 49 -3.94 6.00 5.21
C LYS A 49 -2.68 5.98 4.35
N VAL A 50 -2.76 5.34 3.20
CA VAL A 50 -1.65 5.25 2.24
C VAL A 50 -2.13 5.54 0.83
N ALA A 51 -1.23 6.08 0.02
CA ALA A 51 -1.43 6.25 -1.41
C ALA A 51 -0.71 5.12 -2.16
N LEU A 52 -1.42 4.48 -3.08
CA LEU A 52 -0.91 3.45 -3.96
C LEU A 52 -0.96 3.93 -5.40
N VAL A 53 0.11 3.71 -6.13
CA VAL A 53 0.13 3.84 -7.59
C VAL A 53 0.03 2.45 -8.19
N PHE A 54 -0.91 2.27 -9.12
CA PHE A 54 -1.03 1.08 -9.95
C PHE A 54 -0.39 1.39 -11.30
N PHE A 55 0.68 0.69 -11.64
CA PHE A 55 1.29 0.81 -12.98
C PHE A 55 0.35 0.21 -14.03
N ASP A 56 -0.16 -1.00 -13.78
CA ASP A 56 -1.31 -1.60 -14.48
C ASP A 56 -2.52 -1.70 -13.54
N GLU A 57 -3.66 -1.23 -14.00
CA GLU A 57 -4.92 -1.18 -13.24
C GLU A 57 -5.63 -2.54 -13.17
N HIS A 58 -5.27 -3.45 -14.09
CA HIS A 58 -5.80 -4.81 -14.14
C HIS A 58 -4.91 -5.78 -13.36
N ASN A 59 -3.67 -5.37 -13.05
CA ASN A 59 -2.73 -6.17 -12.26
C ASN A 59 -2.46 -5.55 -10.89
N ALA A 60 -3.21 -6.03 -9.89
CA ALA A 60 -3.07 -5.60 -8.52
C ALA A 60 -1.67 -5.82 -7.90
N LYS A 61 -0.86 -6.73 -8.46
CA LYS A 61 0.52 -6.98 -8.01
C LYS A 61 1.50 -5.89 -8.42
N GLU A 62 1.13 -5.07 -9.41
CA GLU A 62 1.91 -3.91 -9.85
C GLU A 62 1.50 -2.62 -9.11
N ALA A 63 0.82 -2.75 -7.98
CA ALA A 63 0.64 -1.65 -7.07
C ALA A 63 1.93 -1.39 -6.27
N VAL A 64 2.20 -0.11 -5.97
CA VAL A 64 3.29 0.30 -5.07
C VAL A 64 2.78 1.36 -4.12
N VAL A 65 3.09 1.21 -2.82
CA VAL A 65 2.84 2.25 -1.82
C VAL A 65 3.88 3.35 -1.99
N VAL A 66 3.42 4.57 -2.29
CA VAL A 66 4.30 5.72 -2.58
C VAL A 66 4.25 6.81 -1.51
N ALA A 67 3.22 6.83 -0.68
CA ALA A 67 3.10 7.78 0.42
C ALA A 67 2.25 7.23 1.58
N VAL A 68 2.54 7.73 2.78
CA VAL A 68 1.75 7.53 4.00
C VAL A 68 1.14 8.87 4.40
N TYR A 69 -0.13 8.86 4.80
CA TYR A 69 -0.88 10.04 5.26
C TYR A 69 -1.42 9.77 6.67
N THR A 70 -1.11 10.67 7.58
CA THR A 70 -1.56 10.70 8.99
C THR A 70 -2.77 11.59 9.16
#